data_AF-A0A520Y6E5-F1
#
_entry.id   AF-A0A520Y6E5-F1
#
_cell.length_a   1.000
_cell.length_b   1.000
_cell.length_c   1.000
_cell.angle_alpha   90.00
_cell.angle_beta   90.00
_cell.angle_gamma   90.00
#
_symmetry.space_group_name_H-M   'P 1'
#
loop_
_entity.id
_entity.type
_entity.pdbx_description
1 polymer ?
#
loop_
_entity_poly.entity_id
_entity_poly.type
_entity_poly.pdbx_seq_one_letter_code
_entity_poly.pdbx_strand_id
1 'polypeptide(L)'
;MASGFLKDLYAREPRLDAGKSVSLYPIKIRVLDAGNQVGDLAGKYPVEVEGQNSLLIDIPVSGGKMQLRYCPQVLSKKEVSKISGLFLQLLGQLKLSTDRDIGRYTMLVEEDAAKISSWNNTGFSYDRSQCVHRLIEQQVAQSPDVMACRFENQRISFHELNQRANQLARLLVDEGVCVGDLVGIMLNRSINMLVALIAVHKAGAAYVPLDPVYPRARLQYMVEDSGLKVLLQEEATDGIALCSNAKALCIEQQAARLAAYPGGNLNRAVGADALAYVIYTSGSTGKPKGVMVEHGSVVNFFVGMDQRIEPGPGVWLAVTSISFDISVLELFWTLARGFTVLLYADALRQKTSNTPAALEVAGSQFASRPARHMHNEAAAPALEFGLFYWNVATEESEYDNDKYKLLLDSARYADQHGFNAVWTPERHFASFGGLYPNPSVTSAALATITTHVALRAGSCVVPLHSPIRIAEEWSVVDNLSRGRVGISIAAGWAPPDFAIKPENFDDAKNIMFESAQQVQKLWRGETLEFPGPNGSIKVRTLPRPIQNELPLWVTTAGNIDSFKRAGEIGANVLTHLLGQTIEEVAGKVKAYREAWQKAGHGGRGVITVMLHTFAGQDQQQVEGLVREPM
;
A
#
# COMPACT_ATOMS: atom_id res chain seq x y z
N MET A 1 16.80 7.05 -17.49
CA MET A 1 17.15 7.44 -16.12
C MET A 1 16.50 8.75 -15.64
N ALA A 2 15.92 9.59 -16.50
CA ALA A 2 15.32 10.88 -16.08
C ALA A 2 13.88 10.83 -15.49
N SER A 3 13.22 9.66 -15.44
CA SER A 3 11.80 9.57 -15.05
C SER A 3 11.54 9.56 -13.54
N GLY A 4 12.50 9.13 -12.72
CA GLY A 4 12.35 9.08 -11.26
C GLY A 4 12.48 10.45 -10.60
N PHE A 5 13.48 11.23 -11.01
CA PHE A 5 13.73 12.58 -10.48
C PHE A 5 12.57 13.53 -10.77
N LEU A 6 12.02 13.51 -12.00
CA LEU A 6 10.88 14.36 -12.35
C LEU A 6 9.64 13.99 -11.54
N LYS A 7 9.39 12.70 -11.29
CA LYS A 7 8.27 12.26 -10.44
C LYS A 7 8.40 12.72 -8.99
N ASP A 8 9.59 12.61 -8.39
CA ASP A 8 9.83 13.08 -7.02
C ASP A 8 9.73 14.62 -6.93
N LEU A 9 10.21 15.33 -7.95
CA LEU A 9 10.06 16.79 -8.06
C LEU A 9 8.59 17.21 -8.18
N TYR A 10 7.79 16.51 -8.99
CA TYR A 10 6.35 16.75 -9.13
C TYR A 10 5.58 16.43 -7.85
N ALA A 11 5.95 15.38 -7.12
CA ALA A 11 5.33 15.04 -5.83
C ALA A 11 5.62 16.09 -4.74
N ARG A 12 6.83 16.68 -4.72
CA ARG A 12 7.24 17.69 -3.73
C ARG A 12 6.75 19.10 -4.07
N GLU A 13 6.58 19.40 -5.36
CA GLU A 13 6.06 20.69 -5.85
C GLU A 13 4.90 20.44 -6.83
N PRO A 14 3.68 20.11 -6.33
CA PRO A 14 2.54 19.68 -7.16
C PRO A 14 2.10 20.69 -8.24
N ARG A 15 2.48 21.96 -8.07
CA ARG A 15 2.29 23.02 -9.09
C ARG A 15 3.03 22.74 -10.39
N LEU A 16 4.09 21.93 -10.36
CA LEU A 16 4.84 21.48 -11.53
C LEU A 16 4.12 20.33 -12.27
N ASP A 17 3.25 19.58 -11.58
CA ASP A 17 2.48 18.44 -12.10
C ASP A 17 1.12 18.85 -12.70
N ALA A 18 0.83 20.15 -12.77
CA ALA A 18 -0.44 20.69 -13.26
C ALA A 18 -0.59 20.54 -14.79
N GLY A 19 -0.65 19.31 -15.31
CA GLY A 19 -1.25 18.91 -16.59
C GLY A 19 -0.73 19.58 -17.87
N LYS A 20 0.29 20.44 -17.78
CA LYS A 20 0.88 21.18 -18.90
C LYS A 20 2.29 20.64 -19.10
N SER A 21 2.38 19.36 -19.42
CA SER A 21 3.58 18.87 -20.08
C SER A 21 3.83 19.78 -21.28
N VAL A 22 5.03 20.34 -21.36
CA VAL A 22 5.49 21.14 -22.51
C VAL A 22 5.35 20.35 -23.83
N SER A 23 5.19 19.02 -23.76
CA SER A 23 4.86 18.17 -24.91
C SER A 23 3.45 18.39 -25.50
N LEU A 24 2.53 19.08 -24.80
CA LEU A 24 1.17 19.44 -25.25
C LEU A 24 1.01 20.94 -25.54
N TYR A 25 2.06 21.74 -25.32
CA TYR A 25 2.07 23.17 -25.62
C TYR A 25 3.23 23.46 -26.59
N PRO A 26 3.01 23.33 -27.91
CA PRO A 26 4.09 23.42 -28.87
C PRO A 26 4.83 24.76 -28.75
N ILE A 27 6.15 24.71 -28.66
CA ILE A 27 7.01 25.88 -28.77
C ILE A 27 7.40 26.02 -30.24
N LYS A 28 7.01 27.13 -30.87
CA LYS A 28 7.38 27.43 -32.26
C LYS A 28 8.28 28.64 -32.30
N ILE A 29 9.46 28.49 -32.90
CA ILE A 29 10.40 29.57 -33.14
C ILE A 29 10.18 30.08 -34.56
N ARG A 30 10.02 31.41 -34.70
CA ARG A 30 9.87 32.06 -36.00
C ARG A 30 10.91 33.14 -36.15
N VAL A 31 11.62 33.10 -37.27
CA VAL A 31 12.64 34.07 -37.64
C VAL A 31 11.99 35.11 -38.56
N LEU A 32 12.12 36.40 -38.25
CA LEU A 32 11.47 37.52 -38.96
C LEU A 32 12.48 38.30 -39.82
N ASP A 33 12.23 38.40 -41.13
CA ASP A 33 13.05 39.16 -42.08
C ASP A 33 12.89 40.69 -41.92
N ALA A 34 13.88 41.44 -42.42
CA ALA A 34 14.05 42.89 -42.22
C ALA A 34 12.85 43.79 -42.64
N GLY A 35 11.89 43.27 -43.42
CA GLY A 35 10.68 43.98 -43.84
C GLY A 35 9.44 43.77 -42.95
N ASN A 36 9.47 42.82 -42.01
CA ASN A 36 8.32 42.52 -41.14
C ASN A 36 8.65 42.93 -39.70
N GLN A 37 8.18 44.12 -39.28
CA GLN A 37 8.30 44.52 -37.88
C GLN A 37 7.30 43.72 -37.02
N VAL A 38 7.69 43.45 -35.77
CA VAL A 38 6.90 42.57 -34.88
C VAL A 38 5.48 43.10 -34.62
N GLY A 39 5.27 44.42 -34.73
CA GLY A 39 3.96 45.07 -34.60
C GLY A 39 3.01 44.83 -35.79
N ASP A 40 3.53 44.66 -37.01
CA ASP A 40 2.73 44.55 -38.25
C ASP A 40 2.07 43.18 -38.46
N LEU A 41 2.35 42.23 -37.56
CA LEU A 41 1.87 40.85 -37.58
C LEU A 41 0.92 40.51 -36.43
N ALA A 42 0.66 41.46 -35.51
CA ALA A 42 -0.31 41.29 -34.44
C ALA A 42 -1.71 41.05 -35.03
N GLY A 43 -2.23 39.83 -34.90
CA GLY A 43 -3.53 39.40 -35.45
C GLY A 43 -3.47 38.57 -36.74
N LYS A 44 -2.32 38.46 -37.42
CA LYS A 44 -2.19 37.64 -38.65
C LYS A 44 -1.93 36.15 -38.38
N TYR A 45 -1.47 35.80 -37.19
CA TYR A 45 -1.15 34.42 -36.81
C TYR A 45 -1.59 34.16 -35.36
N PRO A 46 -2.59 33.28 -35.13
CA PRO A 46 -3.10 32.99 -33.81
C PRO A 46 -2.04 32.32 -32.92
N VAL A 47 -2.15 32.55 -31.60
CA VAL A 47 -1.41 31.80 -30.56
C VAL A 47 -1.86 30.33 -30.54
N GLU A 48 -3.00 30.05 -31.17
CA GLU A 48 -3.50 28.73 -31.51
C GLU A 48 -2.93 28.27 -32.85
N VAL A 49 -2.29 27.11 -32.88
CA VAL A 49 -1.78 26.49 -34.10
C VAL A 49 -2.34 25.08 -34.17
N GLU A 50 -3.00 24.73 -35.29
CA GLU A 50 -3.66 23.42 -35.47
C GLU A 50 -4.66 23.07 -34.34
N GLY A 51 -5.34 24.08 -33.78
CA GLY A 51 -6.32 23.89 -32.70
C GLY A 51 -5.71 23.70 -31.30
N GLN A 52 -4.41 23.98 -31.12
CA GLN A 52 -3.73 23.91 -29.83
C GLN A 52 -3.08 25.26 -29.48
N ASN A 53 -3.22 25.71 -28.23
CA ASN A 53 -2.51 26.87 -27.73
C ASN A 53 -0.98 26.60 -27.74
N SER A 54 -0.17 27.59 -28.16
CA SER A 54 1.28 27.44 -28.37
C SER A 54 2.10 28.60 -27.81
N LEU A 55 3.38 28.36 -27.48
CA LEU A 55 4.35 29.42 -27.18
C LEU A 55 5.04 29.80 -28.47
N LEU A 56 4.80 30.99 -28.98
CA LEU A 56 5.49 31.46 -30.17
C LEU A 56 6.61 32.42 -29.79
N ILE A 57 7.83 32.12 -30.25
CA ILE A 57 9.03 32.92 -30.04
C ILE A 57 9.40 33.58 -31.37
N ASP A 58 9.21 34.89 -31.45
CA ASP A 58 9.52 35.71 -32.63
C ASP A 58 10.91 36.34 -32.50
N ILE A 59 11.83 35.98 -33.41
CA ILE A 59 13.24 36.40 -33.42
C ILE A 59 13.52 37.20 -34.71
N PRO A 60 13.78 38.52 -34.63
CA PRO A 60 14.13 39.31 -35.80
C PRO A 60 15.58 39.06 -36.28
N VAL A 61 15.76 38.86 -37.59
CA VAL A 61 17.08 38.65 -38.24
C VAL A 61 17.94 39.90 -38.16
N SER A 62 17.32 41.09 -38.17
CA SER A 62 18.00 42.39 -38.08
C SER A 62 18.60 42.68 -36.69
N GLY A 63 18.38 41.81 -35.70
CA GLY A 63 18.70 42.06 -34.30
C GLY A 63 17.65 42.94 -33.61
N GLY A 64 17.54 42.83 -32.29
CA GLY A 64 16.59 43.63 -31.51
C GLY A 64 15.76 42.81 -30.51
N LYS A 65 14.53 43.27 -30.22
CA LYS A 65 13.68 42.68 -29.20
C LYS A 65 13.00 41.41 -29.70
N MET A 66 13.28 40.29 -29.04
CA MET A 66 12.50 39.05 -29.16
C MET A 66 11.12 39.23 -28.51
N GLN A 67 10.07 38.66 -29.11
CA GLN A 67 8.74 38.63 -28.51
C GLN A 67 8.28 37.20 -28.25
N LEU A 68 7.70 36.97 -27.07
CA LEU A 68 7.04 35.71 -26.72
C LEU A 68 5.53 35.93 -26.69
N ARG A 69 4.81 35.21 -27.54
CA ARG A 69 3.33 35.24 -27.61
C ARG A 69 2.78 33.95 -27.02
N TYR A 70 1.81 34.08 -26.12
CA TYR A 70 1.30 32.96 -25.33
C TYR A 70 -0.16 33.19 -24.93
N CYS A 71 -0.84 32.10 -24.55
CA CYS A 71 -2.23 32.12 -24.11
C CYS A 71 -2.26 32.31 -22.58
N PRO A 72 -2.82 33.41 -22.04
CA PRO A 72 -2.78 33.69 -20.60
C PRO A 72 -3.63 32.72 -19.75
N GLN A 73 -4.56 31.98 -20.38
CA GLN A 73 -5.30 30.88 -19.74
C GLN A 73 -4.42 29.63 -19.52
N VAL A 74 -3.32 29.52 -20.29
CA VAL A 74 -2.40 28.37 -20.26
C VAL A 74 -1.07 28.73 -19.59
N LEU A 75 -0.49 29.89 -19.86
CA LEU A 75 0.75 30.34 -19.22
C LEU A 75 0.53 31.72 -18.60
N SER A 76 0.92 31.87 -17.35
CA SER A 76 0.99 33.15 -16.68
C SER A 76 2.19 33.97 -17.19
N LYS A 77 2.10 35.30 -17.04
CA LYS A 77 3.22 36.21 -17.36
C LYS A 77 4.50 35.84 -16.59
N LYS A 78 4.36 35.35 -15.35
CA LYS A 78 5.50 34.93 -14.51
C LYS A 78 6.19 33.69 -15.08
N GLU A 79 5.42 32.70 -15.56
CA GLU A 79 5.97 31.49 -16.19
C GLU A 79 6.67 31.82 -17.51
N VAL A 80 6.07 32.67 -18.35
CA VAL A 80 6.70 33.10 -19.60
C VAL A 80 7.98 33.91 -19.37
N SER A 81 8.01 34.74 -18.31
CA SER A 81 9.24 35.45 -17.92
C SER A 81 10.35 34.50 -17.49
N LYS A 82 10.00 33.38 -16.82
CA LYS A 82 10.98 32.33 -16.50
C LYS A 82 11.48 31.64 -17.77
N ILE A 83 10.58 31.23 -18.66
CA ILE A 83 10.94 30.59 -19.94
C ILE A 83 11.85 31.51 -20.76
N SER A 84 11.56 32.81 -20.82
CA SER A 84 12.44 33.76 -21.50
C SER A 84 13.82 33.85 -20.84
N GLY A 85 13.90 33.81 -19.50
CA GLY A 85 15.17 33.76 -18.77
C GLY A 85 15.99 32.52 -19.11
N LEU A 86 15.37 31.33 -19.11
CA LEU A 86 16.02 30.06 -19.50
C LEU A 86 16.53 30.11 -20.95
N PHE A 87 15.72 30.66 -21.87
CA PHE A 87 16.09 30.77 -23.28
C PHE A 87 17.23 31.77 -23.51
N LEU A 88 17.21 32.91 -22.81
CA LEU A 88 18.31 33.88 -22.86
C LEU A 88 19.61 33.30 -22.29
N GLN A 89 19.53 32.47 -21.25
CA GLN A 89 20.69 31.77 -20.69
C GLN A 89 21.34 30.81 -21.70
N LEU A 90 20.51 30.11 -22.48
CA LEU A 90 20.98 29.25 -23.58
C LEU A 90 21.63 30.09 -24.70
N LEU A 91 20.96 31.14 -25.15
CA LEU A 91 21.49 32.04 -26.19
C LEU A 91 22.80 32.71 -25.77
N GLY A 92 22.92 33.09 -24.49
CA GLY A 92 24.15 33.66 -23.93
C GLY A 92 25.33 32.69 -24.02
N GLN A 93 25.12 31.40 -23.76
CA GLN A 93 26.16 30.38 -23.90
C GLN A 93 26.50 30.09 -25.36
N LEU A 94 25.49 30.00 -26.24
CA LEU A 94 25.70 29.81 -27.68
C LEU A 94 26.50 30.95 -28.32
N LYS A 95 26.35 32.18 -27.81
CA LYS A 95 27.15 33.32 -28.24
C LYS A 95 28.64 33.16 -27.92
N LEU A 96 28.96 32.50 -26.80
CA LEU A 96 30.34 32.33 -26.33
C LEU A 96 31.04 31.15 -27.00
N SER A 97 30.29 30.11 -27.36
CA SER A 97 30.83 28.88 -27.96
C SER A 97 29.72 28.13 -28.68
N THR A 98 29.93 27.80 -29.95
CA THR A 98 29.01 26.97 -30.76
C THR A 98 29.47 25.52 -30.90
N ASP A 99 30.72 25.24 -30.55
CA ASP A 99 31.42 24.00 -30.94
C ASP A 99 31.23 22.86 -29.92
N ARG A 100 30.28 23.02 -29.00
CA ARG A 100 29.97 22.04 -27.94
C ARG A 100 28.70 21.29 -28.28
N ASP A 101 28.64 20.02 -27.88
CA ASP A 101 27.43 19.20 -28.01
C ASP A 101 26.22 19.87 -27.36
N ILE A 102 25.05 19.81 -28.01
CA ILE A 102 23.83 20.50 -27.57
C ILE A 102 23.40 20.12 -26.13
N GLY A 103 23.70 18.89 -25.69
CA GLY A 103 23.42 18.43 -24.32
C GLY A 103 24.32 19.00 -23.23
N ARG A 104 25.35 19.78 -23.59
CA ARG A 104 26.29 20.42 -22.65
C ARG A 104 25.92 21.87 -22.30
N TYR A 105 24.95 22.46 -23.01
CA TYR A 105 24.42 23.78 -22.64
C TYR A 105 23.45 23.63 -21.48
N THR A 106 23.61 24.47 -20.45
CA THR A 106 22.68 24.47 -19.31
C THR A 106 21.56 25.47 -19.54
N MET A 107 20.32 25.08 -19.27
CA MET A 107 19.21 26.05 -19.21
C MET A 107 19.00 26.59 -17.79
N LEU A 108 19.65 26.00 -16.78
CA LEU A 108 19.56 26.48 -15.40
C LEU A 108 20.13 27.89 -15.29
N VAL A 109 19.29 28.82 -14.84
CA VAL A 109 19.72 30.16 -14.43
C VAL A 109 20.34 30.10 -13.03
N GLU A 110 21.15 31.10 -12.70
CA GLU A 110 21.87 31.19 -11.42
C GLU A 110 20.92 31.13 -10.20
N GLU A 111 19.75 31.76 -10.29
CA GLU A 111 18.72 31.71 -9.24
C GLU A 111 18.24 30.28 -8.97
N ASP A 112 17.98 29.50 -10.02
CA ASP A 112 17.52 28.11 -9.88
C ASP A 112 18.64 27.22 -9.35
N ALA A 113 19.89 27.43 -9.79
CA ALA A 113 21.05 26.72 -9.27
C ALA A 113 21.28 27.02 -7.77
N ALA A 114 21.17 28.29 -7.36
CA ALA A 114 21.24 28.70 -5.97
C ALA A 114 20.11 28.08 -5.15
N LYS A 115 18.89 28.02 -5.71
CA LYS A 115 17.74 27.39 -5.04
C LYS A 115 17.94 25.89 -4.84
N ILE A 116 18.39 25.16 -5.85
CA ILE A 116 18.74 23.72 -5.74
C ILE A 116 19.84 23.52 -4.71
N SER A 117 20.87 24.38 -4.71
CA SER A 117 21.93 24.34 -3.71
C SER A 117 21.38 24.56 -2.30
N SER A 118 20.41 25.46 -2.12
CA SER A 118 19.77 25.70 -0.82
C SER A 118 18.97 24.50 -0.33
N TRP A 119 18.25 23.81 -1.23
CA TRP A 119 17.50 22.59 -0.90
C TRP A 119 18.40 21.43 -0.50
N ASN A 120 19.58 21.33 -1.11
CA ASN A 120 20.57 20.30 -0.81
C ASN A 120 21.50 20.67 0.35
N ASN A 121 21.39 21.87 0.89
CA ASN A 121 22.17 22.29 2.06
C ASN A 121 21.58 21.73 3.36
N THR A 122 21.54 20.40 3.46
CA THR A 122 21.01 19.63 4.59
C THR A 122 22.12 19.12 5.51
N GLY A 123 23.32 19.71 5.41
CA GLY A 123 24.47 19.34 6.21
C GLY A 123 24.19 19.53 7.70
N PHE A 124 24.31 18.47 8.47
CA PHE A 124 24.15 18.48 9.92
C PHE A 124 25.31 17.74 10.59
N SER A 125 25.79 18.29 11.72
CA SER A 125 26.90 17.71 12.47
C SER A 125 26.38 16.70 13.49
N TYR A 126 26.89 15.48 13.43
CA TYR A 126 26.62 14.40 14.37
C TYR A 126 27.77 13.38 14.32
N ASP A 127 27.84 12.48 15.30
CA ASP A 127 28.86 11.43 15.32
C ASP A 127 28.55 10.33 14.29
N ARG A 128 29.34 10.29 13.21
CA ARG A 128 29.19 9.36 12.09
C ARG A 128 29.83 7.99 12.33
N SER A 129 30.51 7.81 13.47
CA SER A 129 31.14 6.53 13.82
C SER A 129 30.21 5.56 14.56
N GLN A 130 29.02 6.02 14.95
CA GLN A 130 28.09 5.25 15.77
C GLN A 130 27.40 4.13 14.99
N CYS A 131 27.13 3.03 15.70
CA CYS A 131 26.25 1.97 15.24
C CYS A 131 24.96 1.97 16.06
N VAL A 132 23.88 1.43 15.49
CA VAL A 132 22.54 1.39 16.11
C VAL A 132 22.59 0.75 17.51
N HIS A 133 23.25 -0.40 17.65
CA HIS A 133 23.37 -1.10 18.93
C HIS A 133 24.14 -0.29 19.99
N ARG A 134 25.09 0.57 19.59
CA ARG A 134 25.84 1.43 20.52
C ARG A 134 24.98 2.57 21.06
N LEU A 135 24.10 3.14 20.24
CA LEU A 135 23.13 4.14 20.70
C LEU A 135 22.16 3.53 21.72
N ILE A 136 21.73 2.28 21.50
CA ILE A 136 20.90 1.55 22.48
C ILE A 136 21.70 1.26 23.77
N GLU A 137 22.97 0.86 23.67
CA GLU A 137 23.83 0.66 24.86
C GLU A 137 24.02 1.95 25.68
N GLN A 138 24.14 3.11 25.01
CA GLN A 138 24.18 4.41 25.68
C GLN A 138 22.88 4.69 26.43
N GLN A 139 21.71 4.40 25.81
CA GLN A 139 20.43 4.53 26.49
C GLN A 139 20.32 3.59 27.70
N VAL A 140 20.80 2.35 27.58
CA VAL A 140 20.83 1.39 28.69
C VAL A 140 21.69 1.88 29.85
N ALA A 141 22.82 2.53 29.57
CA ALA A 141 23.67 3.11 30.61
C ALA A 141 23.03 4.33 31.30
N GLN A 142 22.22 5.11 30.58
CA GLN A 142 21.54 6.29 31.11
C GLN A 142 20.30 5.96 31.93
N SER A 143 19.53 4.94 31.53
CA SER A 143 18.23 4.63 32.13
C SER A 143 17.96 3.11 32.12
N PRO A 144 18.74 2.32 32.88
CA PRO A 144 18.70 0.86 32.82
C PRO A 144 17.34 0.26 33.22
N ASP A 145 16.69 0.86 34.23
CA ASP A 145 15.46 0.34 34.83
C ASP A 145 14.18 0.84 34.12
N VAL A 146 14.32 1.75 33.15
CA VAL A 146 13.18 2.22 32.35
C VAL A 146 12.72 1.11 31.41
N MET A 147 11.42 1.06 31.19
CA MET A 147 10.80 0.08 30.31
C MET A 147 11.20 0.33 28.85
N ALA A 148 11.85 -0.64 28.24
CA ALA A 148 12.29 -0.56 26.85
C ALA A 148 11.21 -1.06 25.89
N CYS A 149 10.55 -2.17 26.25
CA CYS A 149 9.58 -2.80 25.38
C CYS A 149 8.42 -3.41 26.16
N ARG A 150 7.23 -3.30 25.58
CA ARG A 150 6.00 -3.97 26.00
C ARG A 150 5.48 -4.81 24.85
N PHE A 151 5.03 -6.01 25.18
CA PHE A 151 4.38 -6.89 24.24
C PHE A 151 3.35 -7.71 25.00
N GLU A 152 2.06 -7.48 24.73
CA GLU A 152 0.97 -8.08 25.50
C GLU A 152 1.16 -7.85 27.02
N ASN A 153 1.17 -8.92 27.82
CA ASN A 153 1.42 -8.90 29.26
C ASN A 153 2.91 -8.90 29.63
N GLN A 154 3.81 -9.03 28.64
CA GLN A 154 5.23 -9.01 28.85
C GLN A 154 5.77 -7.58 28.80
N ARG A 155 6.74 -7.33 29.68
CA ARG A 155 7.51 -6.08 29.73
C ARG A 155 8.96 -6.41 29.99
N ILE A 156 9.85 -5.60 29.43
CA ILE A 156 11.28 -5.74 29.61
C ILE A 156 11.92 -4.37 29.74
N SER A 157 12.81 -4.21 30.72
CA SER A 157 13.59 -2.98 30.89
C SER A 157 14.71 -2.87 29.85
N PHE A 158 15.32 -1.68 29.73
CA PHE A 158 16.51 -1.51 28.91
C PHE A 158 17.64 -2.44 29.35
N HIS A 159 17.87 -2.59 30.65
CA HIS A 159 18.89 -3.49 31.19
C HIS A 159 18.65 -4.96 30.77
N GLU A 160 17.43 -5.45 30.96
CA GLU A 160 17.06 -6.83 30.65
C GLU A 160 17.10 -7.11 29.14
N LEU A 161 16.60 -6.16 28.32
CA LEU A 161 16.63 -6.27 26.87
C LEU A 161 18.07 -6.38 26.37
N ASN A 162 18.94 -5.51 26.88
CA ASN A 162 20.34 -5.49 26.53
C ASN A 162 21.07 -6.77 26.97
N GLN A 163 20.79 -7.25 28.19
CA GLN A 163 21.34 -8.51 28.69
C GLN A 163 20.97 -9.70 27.80
N ARG A 164 19.69 -9.86 27.45
CA ARG A 164 19.23 -10.96 26.58
C ARG A 164 19.83 -10.86 25.19
N ALA A 165 19.91 -9.65 24.63
CA ALA A 165 20.55 -9.43 23.33
C ALA A 165 22.05 -9.76 23.36
N ASN A 166 22.75 -9.44 24.46
CA ASN A 166 24.15 -9.79 24.68
C ASN A 166 24.37 -11.31 24.81
N GLN A 167 23.44 -12.05 25.43
CA GLN A 167 23.52 -13.50 25.55
C GLN A 167 23.29 -14.17 24.19
N LEU A 168 22.27 -13.74 23.44
CA LEU A 168 22.00 -14.26 22.10
C LEU A 168 23.12 -13.89 21.10
N ALA A 169 23.71 -12.71 21.20
CA ALA A 169 24.86 -12.34 20.38
C ALA A 169 26.06 -13.26 20.60
N ARG A 170 26.33 -13.69 21.85
CA ARG A 170 27.38 -14.66 22.15
C ARG A 170 27.07 -16.05 21.59
N LEU A 171 25.83 -16.48 21.69
CA LEU A 171 25.39 -17.71 21.04
C LEU A 171 25.65 -17.63 19.53
N LEU A 172 25.25 -16.56 18.85
CA LEU A 172 25.51 -16.38 17.41
C LEU A 172 27.01 -16.47 17.08
N VAL A 173 27.87 -15.86 17.91
CA VAL A 173 29.33 -15.94 17.75
C VAL A 173 29.84 -17.38 17.90
N ASP A 174 29.37 -18.12 18.90
CA ASP A 174 29.75 -19.52 19.11
C ASP A 174 29.22 -20.44 17.99
N GLU A 175 28.12 -20.06 17.35
CA GLU A 175 27.57 -20.70 16.14
C GLU A 175 28.30 -20.24 14.86
N GLY A 176 29.35 -19.43 15.01
CA GLY A 176 30.30 -19.07 13.97
C GLY A 176 30.04 -17.72 13.30
N VAL A 177 29.07 -16.91 13.73
CA VAL A 177 28.76 -15.60 13.11
C VAL A 177 29.92 -14.61 13.26
N CYS A 178 30.45 -14.15 12.13
CA CYS A 178 31.50 -13.15 12.01
C CYS A 178 30.93 -11.75 11.75
N VAL A 179 31.76 -10.72 11.95
CA VAL A 179 31.40 -9.35 11.54
C VAL A 179 31.21 -9.33 10.02
N GLY A 180 30.10 -8.75 9.55
CA GLY A 180 29.73 -8.69 8.13
C GLY A 180 28.90 -9.88 7.62
N ASP A 181 28.71 -10.93 8.42
CA ASP A 181 27.82 -12.04 8.04
C ASP A 181 26.34 -11.60 8.04
N LEU A 182 25.50 -12.35 7.33
CA LEU A 182 24.05 -12.19 7.32
C LEU A 182 23.37 -13.25 8.19
N VAL A 183 22.41 -12.82 9.00
CA VAL A 183 21.61 -13.70 9.87
C VAL A 183 20.13 -13.53 9.53
N GLY A 184 19.48 -14.64 9.16
CA GLY A 184 18.05 -14.67 8.88
C GLY A 184 17.22 -14.59 10.17
N ILE A 185 16.16 -13.79 10.16
CA ILE A 185 15.20 -13.67 11.26
C ILE A 185 13.82 -14.09 10.75
N MET A 186 13.38 -15.27 11.16
CA MET A 186 12.06 -15.84 10.85
C MET A 186 11.31 -16.07 12.16
N LEU A 187 11.03 -14.97 12.86
CA LEU A 187 10.37 -14.94 14.17
C LEU A 187 9.06 -14.19 14.05
N ASN A 188 8.06 -14.60 14.83
CA ASN A 188 6.85 -13.79 14.99
C ASN A 188 7.16 -12.56 15.84
N ARG A 189 6.26 -11.58 15.81
CA ARG A 189 6.43 -10.36 16.61
C ARG A 189 6.40 -10.74 18.09
N SER A 190 7.50 -10.47 18.78
CA SER A 190 7.70 -10.79 20.19
C SER A 190 8.87 -10.00 20.75
N ILE A 191 9.05 -10.03 22.08
CA ILE A 191 10.29 -9.51 22.69
C ILE A 191 11.52 -10.30 22.18
N ASN A 192 11.37 -11.60 21.90
CA ASN A 192 12.46 -12.43 21.35
C ASN A 192 12.88 -11.96 19.95
N MET A 193 11.93 -11.55 19.11
CA MET A 193 12.24 -10.93 17.82
C MET A 193 13.06 -9.65 17.99
N LEU A 194 12.66 -8.75 18.90
CA LEU A 194 13.42 -7.53 19.17
C LEU A 194 14.82 -7.83 19.74
N VAL A 195 14.93 -8.79 20.65
CA VAL A 195 16.20 -9.30 21.18
C VAL A 195 17.08 -9.82 20.06
N ALA A 196 16.53 -10.60 19.11
CA ALA A 196 17.27 -11.17 17.99
C ALA A 196 17.83 -10.11 17.05
N LEU A 197 17.02 -9.11 16.71
CA LEU A 197 17.45 -7.97 15.88
C LEU A 197 18.65 -7.24 16.49
N ILE A 198 18.58 -6.92 17.79
CA ILE A 198 19.66 -6.23 18.51
C ILE A 198 20.88 -7.16 18.68
N ALA A 199 20.67 -8.45 18.94
CA ALA A 199 21.72 -9.44 19.08
C ALA A 199 22.54 -9.61 17.80
N VAL A 200 21.89 -9.58 16.63
CA VAL A 200 22.56 -9.64 15.32
C VAL A 200 23.48 -8.43 15.14
N HIS A 201 23.00 -7.22 15.44
CA HIS A 201 23.86 -6.01 15.41
C HIS A 201 25.03 -6.09 16.39
N LYS A 202 24.80 -6.61 17.61
CA LYS A 202 25.86 -6.80 18.62
C LYS A 202 26.87 -7.88 18.24
N ALA A 203 26.45 -8.87 17.48
CA ALA A 203 27.34 -9.83 16.84
C ALA A 203 28.09 -9.20 15.64
N GLY A 204 27.78 -7.97 15.23
CA GLY A 204 28.41 -7.31 14.08
C GLY A 204 27.93 -7.83 12.73
N ALA A 205 26.79 -8.53 12.71
CA ALA A 205 26.14 -9.04 11.52
C ALA A 205 24.95 -8.15 11.14
N ALA A 206 24.46 -8.32 9.90
CA ALA A 206 23.21 -7.72 9.44
C ALA A 206 22.07 -8.73 9.48
N TYR A 207 20.88 -8.28 9.85
CA TYR A 207 19.71 -9.15 9.84
C TYR A 207 19.03 -9.16 8.46
N VAL A 208 18.47 -10.31 8.09
CA VAL A 208 17.62 -10.51 6.92
C VAL A 208 16.24 -10.94 7.41
N PRO A 209 15.22 -10.06 7.39
CA PRO A 209 13.88 -10.42 7.84
C PRO A 209 13.23 -11.37 6.82
N LEU A 210 12.70 -12.48 7.34
CA LEU A 210 12.03 -13.52 6.58
C LEU A 210 10.62 -13.67 7.16
N ASP A 211 9.65 -13.01 6.54
CA ASP A 211 8.26 -13.06 7.00
C ASP A 211 7.69 -14.49 6.80
N PRO A 212 7.30 -15.21 7.87
CA PRO A 212 6.80 -16.58 7.75
C PRO A 212 5.56 -16.72 6.85
N VAL A 213 4.87 -15.61 6.59
CA VAL A 213 3.67 -15.55 5.73
C VAL A 213 4.01 -15.65 4.25
N TYR A 214 5.25 -15.33 3.88
CA TYR A 214 5.66 -15.36 2.49
C TYR A 214 5.58 -16.78 1.92
N PRO A 215 5.23 -16.93 0.62
CA PRO A 215 5.24 -18.24 -0.01
C PRO A 215 6.60 -18.93 0.16
N ARG A 216 6.59 -20.24 0.41
CA ARG A 216 7.80 -21.03 0.68
C ARG A 216 8.89 -20.84 -0.39
N ALA A 217 8.52 -20.82 -1.67
CA ALA A 217 9.45 -20.61 -2.77
C ALA A 217 10.15 -19.23 -2.70
N ARG A 218 9.44 -18.20 -2.23
CA ARG A 218 10.02 -16.86 -1.99
C ARG A 218 11.01 -16.89 -0.83
N LEU A 219 10.66 -17.55 0.27
CA LEU A 219 11.55 -17.70 1.42
C LEU A 219 12.81 -18.48 1.07
N GLN A 220 12.67 -19.61 0.35
CA GLN A 220 13.80 -20.39 -0.16
C GLN A 220 14.73 -19.54 -1.02
N TYR A 221 14.17 -18.80 -1.99
CA TYR A 221 14.94 -17.88 -2.82
C TYR A 221 15.70 -16.84 -1.98
N MET A 222 15.05 -16.20 -1.01
CA MET A 222 15.69 -15.18 -0.16
C MET A 222 16.83 -15.76 0.68
N VAL A 223 16.65 -16.98 1.21
CA VAL A 223 17.68 -17.69 1.98
C VAL A 223 18.87 -18.04 1.08
N GLU A 224 18.61 -18.56 -0.13
CA GLU A 224 19.65 -18.89 -1.10
C GLU A 224 20.41 -17.65 -1.61
N ASP A 225 19.69 -16.60 -2.02
CA ASP A 225 20.25 -15.36 -2.58
C ASP A 225 21.02 -14.56 -1.53
N SER A 226 20.59 -14.58 -0.27
CA SER A 226 21.31 -13.90 0.82
C SER A 226 22.57 -14.63 1.28
N GLY A 227 22.67 -15.95 1.06
CA GLY A 227 23.79 -16.74 1.59
C GLY A 227 23.92 -16.63 3.11
N LEU A 228 22.81 -16.43 3.84
CA LEU A 228 22.82 -16.25 5.29
C LEU A 228 23.43 -17.46 6.01
N LYS A 229 24.14 -17.19 7.11
CA LYS A 229 24.90 -18.22 7.84
C LYS A 229 24.08 -18.94 8.89
N VAL A 230 23.21 -18.19 9.57
CA VAL A 230 22.34 -18.66 10.63
C VAL A 230 20.93 -18.16 10.36
N LEU A 231 19.94 -19.03 10.57
CA LEU A 231 18.52 -18.68 10.53
C LEU A 231 17.92 -18.85 11.93
N LEU A 232 17.51 -17.75 12.56
CA LEU A 232 16.77 -17.76 13.83
C LEU A 232 15.28 -18.00 13.55
N GLN A 233 14.67 -18.96 14.25
CA GLN A 233 13.26 -19.34 14.10
C GLN A 233 12.62 -19.72 15.46
N GLU A 234 11.29 -19.72 15.56
CA GLU A 234 10.55 -20.14 16.78
C GLU A 234 10.28 -21.65 16.80
N GLU A 235 9.87 -22.24 15.66
CA GLU A 235 9.70 -23.69 15.51
C GLU A 235 10.56 -24.23 14.38
N ALA A 236 10.94 -25.51 14.47
CA ALA A 236 11.63 -26.20 13.39
C ALA A 236 10.70 -26.27 12.16
N THR A 237 10.91 -25.40 11.19
CA THR A 237 10.09 -25.39 9.97
C THR A 237 10.69 -26.38 8.97
N ASP A 238 10.05 -27.52 8.76
CA ASP A 238 10.55 -28.58 7.89
C ASP A 238 10.70 -28.09 6.43
N GLY A 239 11.97 -27.83 6.08
CA GLY A 239 12.48 -27.74 4.71
C GLY A 239 12.63 -26.35 4.06
N ILE A 240 12.54 -25.25 4.82
CA ILE A 240 13.21 -23.99 4.40
C ILE A 240 14.71 -24.11 4.68
N ALA A 241 15.08 -24.62 5.85
CA ALA A 241 16.48 -24.87 6.22
C ALA A 241 17.16 -25.93 5.34
N LEU A 242 16.43 -26.95 4.87
CA LEU A 242 16.98 -28.03 4.03
C LEU A 242 17.43 -27.58 2.63
N CYS A 243 16.99 -26.41 2.17
CA CYS A 243 17.37 -25.84 0.86
C CYS A 243 18.56 -24.87 0.97
N SER A 244 19.15 -24.71 2.17
CA SER A 244 20.21 -23.75 2.42
C SER A 244 21.38 -24.35 3.19
N ASN A 245 22.55 -23.73 3.07
CA ASN A 245 23.69 -24.03 3.93
C ASN A 245 23.60 -23.36 5.31
N ALA A 246 22.50 -22.66 5.60
CA ALA A 246 22.33 -21.93 6.85
C ALA A 246 22.05 -22.88 8.02
N LYS A 247 22.68 -22.62 9.16
CA LYS A 247 22.35 -23.33 10.41
C LYS A 247 21.08 -22.75 11.01
N ALA A 248 20.03 -23.56 11.07
CA ALA A 248 18.78 -23.15 11.71
C ALA A 248 18.86 -23.30 13.24
N LEU A 249 18.49 -22.25 13.98
CA LEU A 249 18.49 -22.22 15.44
C LEU A 249 17.11 -21.82 15.95
N CYS A 250 16.49 -22.70 16.74
CA CYS A 250 15.28 -22.41 17.49
C CYS A 250 15.65 -21.73 18.82
N ILE A 251 15.21 -20.50 19.06
CA ILE A 251 15.65 -19.69 20.23
C ILE A 251 15.26 -20.37 21.55
N GLU A 252 14.04 -20.90 21.62
CA GLU A 252 13.44 -21.53 22.79
C GLU A 252 14.25 -22.76 23.23
N GLN A 253 14.73 -23.54 22.27
CA GLN A 253 15.58 -24.72 22.52
C GLN A 253 16.97 -24.36 23.05
N GLN A 254 17.40 -23.09 22.91
CA GLN A 254 18.70 -22.63 23.39
C GLN A 254 18.63 -21.95 24.77
N ALA A 255 17.47 -21.92 25.44
CA ALA A 255 17.27 -21.20 26.70
C ALA A 255 18.34 -21.50 27.77
N ALA A 256 18.72 -22.78 27.96
CA ALA A 256 19.75 -23.18 28.92
C ALA A 256 21.15 -22.64 28.57
N ARG A 257 21.51 -22.63 27.28
CA ARG A 257 22.78 -22.05 26.80
C ARG A 257 22.77 -20.53 26.93
N LEU A 258 21.67 -19.89 26.55
CA LEU A 258 21.50 -18.44 26.66
C LEU A 258 21.68 -17.96 28.12
N ALA A 259 21.07 -18.67 29.07
CA ALA A 259 21.19 -18.35 30.50
C ALA A 259 22.63 -18.51 31.05
N ALA A 260 23.45 -19.36 30.45
CA ALA A 260 24.84 -19.57 30.86
C ALA A 260 25.80 -18.46 30.40
N TYR A 261 25.44 -17.70 29.36
CA TYR A 261 26.28 -16.60 28.87
C TYR A 261 26.19 -15.37 29.80
N PRO A 262 27.30 -14.62 29.95
CA PRO A 262 27.30 -13.37 30.71
C PRO A 262 26.47 -12.29 30.00
N GLY A 263 25.82 -11.43 30.80
CA GLY A 263 24.90 -10.40 30.30
C GLY A 263 25.53 -9.08 29.81
N GLY A 264 26.84 -8.88 30.02
CA GLY A 264 27.52 -7.62 29.67
C GLY A 264 27.71 -7.43 28.16
N ASN A 265 27.87 -6.17 27.71
CA ASN A 265 28.04 -5.83 26.30
C ASN A 265 29.22 -6.56 25.66
N LEU A 266 29.08 -6.88 24.36
CA LEU A 266 30.17 -7.44 23.58
C LEU A 266 31.05 -6.27 23.09
N ASN A 267 32.35 -6.32 23.37
CA ASN A 267 33.30 -5.34 22.86
C ASN A 267 33.83 -5.74 21.47
N ARG A 268 32.91 -6.03 20.53
CA ARG A 268 33.30 -6.28 19.13
C ARG A 268 33.55 -4.94 18.42
N ALA A 269 34.55 -4.92 17.54
CA ALA A 269 34.81 -3.81 16.64
C ALA A 269 33.85 -3.90 15.45
N VAL A 270 32.83 -3.04 15.45
CA VAL A 270 31.84 -2.89 14.37
C VAL A 270 31.83 -1.41 13.98
N GLY A 271 32.11 -1.12 12.71
CA GLY A 271 32.13 0.23 12.16
C GLY A 271 30.77 0.66 11.60
N ALA A 272 30.59 1.96 11.41
CA ALA A 272 29.37 2.51 10.81
C ALA A 272 29.15 2.08 9.34
N ASP A 273 30.21 1.66 8.66
CA ASP A 273 30.21 1.06 7.32
C ASP A 273 29.75 -0.41 7.30
N ALA A 274 29.59 -1.05 8.46
CA ALA A 274 29.03 -2.39 8.54
C ALA A 274 27.52 -2.37 8.23
N LEU A 275 27.04 -3.42 7.56
CA LEU A 275 25.62 -3.59 7.28
C LEU A 275 24.81 -3.72 8.58
N ALA A 276 23.70 -2.97 8.65
CA ALA A 276 22.70 -3.09 9.69
C ALA A 276 21.62 -4.12 9.31
N TYR A 277 21.18 -4.11 8.05
CA TYR A 277 20.16 -5.03 7.55
C TYR A 277 20.21 -5.21 6.04
N VAL A 278 19.55 -6.28 5.59
CA VAL A 278 19.24 -6.52 4.17
C VAL A 278 17.75 -6.79 4.03
N ILE A 279 17.00 -5.86 3.42
CA ILE A 279 15.55 -5.99 3.23
C ILE A 279 15.23 -6.24 1.75
N TYR A 280 14.43 -7.27 1.47
CA TYR A 280 14.07 -7.64 0.10
C TYR A 280 12.87 -6.84 -0.43
N THR A 281 13.02 -6.28 -1.63
CA THR A 281 11.95 -5.54 -2.33
C THR A 281 11.45 -6.30 -3.56
N SER A 282 10.27 -5.94 -4.08
CA SER A 282 9.76 -6.47 -5.36
C SER A 282 10.62 -5.94 -6.51
N GLY A 283 11.58 -6.74 -6.97
CA GLY A 283 12.42 -6.35 -8.09
C GLY A 283 11.60 -6.17 -9.37
N SER A 284 11.90 -5.12 -10.14
CA SER A 284 11.26 -4.84 -11.45
C SER A 284 11.42 -5.98 -12.47
N THR A 285 12.36 -6.89 -12.23
CA THR A 285 12.67 -8.08 -13.04
C THR A 285 11.91 -9.33 -12.58
N GLY A 286 10.98 -9.21 -11.63
CA GLY A 286 10.18 -10.32 -11.09
C GLY A 286 10.84 -11.08 -9.93
N LYS A 287 12.18 -11.10 -9.85
CA LYS A 287 12.93 -11.66 -8.71
C LYS A 287 13.13 -10.62 -7.61
N PRO A 288 12.86 -10.95 -6.33
CA PRO A 288 13.15 -10.07 -5.20
C PRO A 288 14.64 -9.67 -5.14
N LYS A 289 14.94 -8.47 -4.65
CA LYS A 289 16.32 -7.98 -4.49
C LYS A 289 16.56 -7.49 -3.06
N GLY A 290 17.63 -7.97 -2.42
CA GLY A 290 18.07 -7.52 -1.10
C GLY A 290 18.74 -6.15 -1.16
N VAL A 291 18.14 -5.17 -0.49
CA VAL A 291 18.72 -3.83 -0.32
C VAL A 291 19.58 -3.84 0.93
N MET A 292 20.89 -3.66 0.76
CA MET A 292 21.86 -3.63 1.84
C MET A 292 21.99 -2.21 2.40
N VAL A 293 21.82 -2.05 3.71
CA VAL A 293 21.89 -0.73 4.37
C VAL A 293 22.88 -0.78 5.53
N GLU A 294 23.81 0.18 5.54
CA GLU A 294 24.85 0.34 6.57
C GLU A 294 24.32 1.03 7.83
N HIS A 295 24.96 0.77 8.97
CA HIS A 295 24.64 1.43 10.24
C HIS A 295 24.69 2.96 10.15
N GLY A 296 25.69 3.52 9.47
CA GLY A 296 25.86 4.96 9.30
C GLY A 296 24.67 5.60 8.56
N SER A 297 24.08 4.89 7.60
CA SER A 297 22.87 5.35 6.90
C SER A 297 21.66 5.40 7.82
N VAL A 298 21.51 4.39 8.69
CA VAL A 298 20.44 4.35 9.71
C VAL A 298 20.62 5.44 10.76
N VAL A 299 21.85 5.66 11.25
CA VAL A 299 22.13 6.72 12.22
C VAL A 299 21.91 8.10 11.62
N ASN A 300 22.27 8.32 10.35
CA ASN A 300 21.94 9.54 9.62
C ASN A 300 20.43 9.77 9.55
N PHE A 301 19.66 8.71 9.28
CA PHE A 301 18.19 8.76 9.29
C PHE A 301 17.64 9.14 10.67
N PHE A 302 18.19 8.59 11.76
CA PHE A 302 17.78 8.95 13.13
C PHE A 302 17.98 10.43 13.42
N VAL A 303 19.14 10.97 13.04
CA VAL A 303 19.45 12.40 13.21
C VAL A 303 18.48 13.29 12.41
N GLY A 304 18.06 12.83 11.22
CA GLY A 304 17.01 13.51 10.45
C GLY A 304 15.64 13.48 11.14
N MET A 305 15.29 12.36 11.78
CA MET A 305 14.03 12.20 12.51
C MET A 305 13.99 13.01 13.81
N ASP A 306 15.13 13.16 14.49
CA ASP A 306 15.25 14.01 15.68
C ASP A 306 14.87 15.48 15.39
N GLN A 307 14.94 15.93 14.13
CA GLN A 307 14.53 17.29 13.73
C GLN A 307 13.03 17.42 13.44
N ARG A 308 12.30 16.30 13.37
CA ARG A 308 10.89 16.24 12.94
C ARG A 308 9.96 15.77 14.03
N ILE A 309 10.45 14.99 14.98
CA ILE A 309 9.69 14.42 16.08
C ILE A 309 10.14 15.12 17.37
N GLU A 310 9.18 15.47 18.23
CA GLU A 310 9.48 16.17 19.48
C GLU A 310 10.41 15.34 20.40
N PRO A 311 11.37 15.98 21.08
CA PRO A 311 12.25 15.29 22.01
C PRO A 311 11.54 14.96 23.33
N GLY A 312 11.56 13.68 23.73
CA GLY A 312 11.15 13.25 25.07
C GLY A 312 10.65 11.80 25.09
N PRO A 313 11.06 10.96 26.06
CA PRO A 313 10.73 9.54 26.05
C PRO A 313 9.23 9.34 26.34
N GLY A 314 8.51 8.84 25.33
CA GLY A 314 7.12 8.41 25.42
C GLY A 314 6.95 6.92 25.15
N VAL A 315 5.73 6.54 24.76
CA VAL A 315 5.43 5.18 24.25
C VAL A 315 5.26 5.28 22.74
N TRP A 316 5.94 4.41 22.00
CA TRP A 316 5.82 4.33 20.55
C TRP A 316 5.18 3.00 20.13
N LEU A 317 4.14 3.05 19.29
CA LEU A 317 3.48 1.87 18.77
C LEU A 317 4.26 1.32 17.57
N ALA A 318 4.67 0.05 17.63
CA ALA A 318 5.35 -0.63 16.53
C ALA A 318 4.42 -1.64 15.87
N VAL A 319 3.95 -1.31 14.67
CA VAL A 319 2.96 -2.07 13.88
C VAL A 319 3.55 -2.61 12.58
N THR A 320 4.60 -2.00 12.03
CA THR A 320 5.12 -2.33 10.71
C THR A 320 5.95 -3.62 10.71
N SER A 321 5.68 -4.54 9.78
CA SER A 321 6.46 -5.79 9.64
C SER A 321 7.95 -5.47 9.48
N ILE A 322 8.81 -6.28 10.12
CA ILE A 322 10.27 -6.10 10.06
C ILE A 322 10.84 -6.31 8.65
N SER A 323 10.04 -6.86 7.73
CA SER A 323 10.33 -6.96 6.31
C SER A 323 10.15 -5.64 5.54
N PHE A 324 9.72 -4.56 6.21
CA PHE A 324 9.69 -3.20 5.68
C PHE A 324 10.61 -2.29 6.50
N ASP A 325 11.29 -1.37 5.83
CA ASP A 325 12.31 -0.49 6.40
C ASP A 325 11.74 0.53 7.40
N ILE A 326 10.46 0.92 7.30
CA ILE A 326 9.77 1.76 8.29
C ILE A 326 9.87 1.18 9.72
N SER A 327 9.92 -0.14 9.88
CA SER A 327 10.10 -0.78 11.20
C SER A 327 11.40 -0.35 11.91
N VAL A 328 12.41 0.12 11.17
CA VAL A 328 13.67 0.61 11.74
C VAL A 328 13.44 1.88 12.58
N LEU A 329 12.52 2.74 12.15
CA LEU A 329 12.08 3.90 12.94
C LEU A 329 11.36 3.43 14.21
N GLU A 330 10.36 2.58 14.06
CA GLU A 330 9.49 2.15 15.15
C GLU A 330 10.24 1.38 16.26
N LEU A 331 11.28 0.63 15.89
CA LEU A 331 12.03 -0.22 16.81
C LEU A 331 13.34 0.40 17.29
N PHE A 332 14.18 0.90 16.38
CA PHE A 332 15.56 1.24 16.74
C PHE A 332 15.77 2.72 17.06
N TRP A 333 15.11 3.63 16.32
CA TRP A 333 15.17 5.07 16.65
C TRP A 333 14.58 5.32 18.03
N THR A 334 13.42 4.73 18.30
CA THR A 334 12.69 4.79 19.59
C THR A 334 13.55 4.31 20.75
N LEU A 335 14.13 3.10 20.66
CA LEU A 335 15.02 2.57 21.69
C LEU A 335 16.28 3.41 21.86
N ALA A 336 16.86 3.93 20.77
CA ALA A 336 18.04 4.80 20.81
C ALA A 336 17.77 6.20 21.43
N ARG A 337 16.50 6.52 21.73
CA ARG A 337 16.05 7.78 22.34
C ARG A 337 15.32 7.57 23.67
N GLY A 338 15.30 6.33 24.19
CA GLY A 338 14.72 6.03 25.49
C GLY A 338 13.20 5.87 25.53
N PHE A 339 12.54 5.79 24.37
CA PHE A 339 11.11 5.49 24.32
C PHE A 339 10.84 4.03 24.74
N THR A 340 9.66 3.80 25.29
CA THR A 340 9.12 2.44 25.41
C THR A 340 8.50 2.04 24.07
N VAL A 341 8.99 0.96 23.47
CA VAL A 341 8.37 0.35 22.28
C VAL A 341 7.21 -0.52 22.72
N LEU A 342 5.99 -0.18 22.29
CA LEU A 342 4.83 -1.06 22.38
C LEU A 342 4.76 -1.88 21.10
N LEU A 343 5.24 -3.11 21.16
CA LEU A 343 5.06 -4.07 20.07
C LEU A 343 3.59 -4.43 20.00
N TYR A 344 2.97 -4.13 18.88
CA TYR A 344 1.62 -4.60 18.58
C TYR A 344 1.73 -5.84 17.72
N ALA A 345 1.59 -7.04 18.27
CA ALA A 345 1.18 -8.15 17.41
C ALA A 345 -0.31 -8.02 17.20
N ASP A 346 -0.73 -8.17 15.95
CA ASP A 346 -2.11 -8.51 15.67
C ASP A 346 -2.36 -9.87 16.35
N ALA A 347 -2.99 -9.87 17.53
CA ALA A 347 -3.12 -11.01 18.45
C ALA A 347 -4.04 -12.13 17.90
N LEU A 348 -4.20 -12.19 16.58
CA LEU A 348 -5.09 -13.13 15.89
C LEU A 348 -4.39 -13.99 14.84
N ARG A 349 -3.06 -14.06 14.91
CA ARG A 349 -2.34 -15.20 14.36
C ARG A 349 -2.03 -16.32 15.34
N GLN A 350 -2.22 -16.16 16.66
CA GLN A 350 -2.22 -17.27 17.63
C GLN A 350 -2.63 -16.82 19.06
N LYS A 351 -3.88 -17.15 19.45
CA LYS A 351 -4.39 -17.49 20.80
C LYS A 351 -4.41 -16.48 21.97
N THR A 352 -5.64 -16.09 22.29
CA THR A 352 -6.31 -15.84 23.60
C THR A 352 -6.01 -14.60 24.44
N SER A 353 -7.11 -13.92 24.75
CA SER A 353 -7.31 -12.76 25.60
C SER A 353 -7.69 -13.07 27.06
N ASN A 354 -7.64 -12.01 27.89
CA ASN A 354 -8.60 -11.59 28.95
C ASN A 354 -7.84 -10.58 29.88
N THR A 355 -8.29 -9.38 30.26
CA THR A 355 -9.62 -8.75 30.40
C THR A 355 -9.48 -7.19 30.51
N PRO A 356 -10.58 -6.40 30.50
CA PRO A 356 -10.65 -4.99 30.10
C PRO A 356 -10.87 -3.95 31.23
N ALA A 357 -10.59 -2.67 30.94
CA ALA A 357 -11.21 -1.44 31.51
C ALA A 357 -10.57 -0.22 30.80
N ALA A 358 -11.22 0.89 30.44
CA ALA A 358 -12.57 1.41 30.59
C ALA A 358 -12.72 2.57 29.58
N LEU A 359 -13.95 2.88 29.14
CA LEU A 359 -14.51 4.23 28.95
C LEU A 359 -15.81 4.16 28.13
N GLU A 360 -16.93 4.08 28.85
CA GLU A 360 -18.20 4.69 28.41
C GLU A 360 -18.21 6.15 28.87
N VAL A 361 -18.83 7.04 28.07
CA VAL A 361 -19.97 7.91 28.48
C VAL A 361 -20.34 8.90 27.36
N ALA A 362 -21.66 9.11 27.24
CA ALA A 362 -22.44 10.14 26.50
C ALA A 362 -22.61 9.90 24.99
N GLY A 363 -23.81 9.64 24.45
CA GLY A 363 -25.09 10.36 24.60
C GLY A 363 -25.15 11.48 23.54
N SER A 364 -26.20 11.79 22.78
CA SER A 364 -27.58 11.32 22.61
C SER A 364 -28.18 12.09 21.41
N GLN A 365 -29.22 11.52 20.77
CA GLN A 365 -30.31 12.20 20.03
C GLN A 365 -29.98 13.07 18.80
N PHE A 366 -30.51 12.70 17.62
CA PHE A 366 -31.29 13.62 16.78
C PHE A 366 -32.31 12.89 15.91
N ALA A 367 -33.38 13.63 15.61
CA ALA A 367 -34.71 13.20 15.25
C ALA A 367 -34.95 13.08 13.72
N SER A 368 -36.20 12.79 13.41
CA SER A 368 -36.76 12.11 12.25
C SER A 368 -37.31 13.00 11.12
N ARG A 369 -37.49 12.35 9.94
CA ARG A 369 -38.41 12.58 8.78
C ARG A 369 -37.95 13.51 7.61
N PRO A 370 -38.53 13.37 6.39
CA PRO A 370 -39.13 12.20 5.71
C PRO A 370 -38.67 11.99 4.24
N ALA A 371 -39.09 10.84 3.67
CA ALA A 371 -38.84 10.33 2.32
C ALA A 371 -39.34 11.18 1.13
N ARG A 372 -38.67 11.06 -0.03
CA ARG A 372 -39.29 11.21 -1.37
C ARG A 372 -38.49 10.55 -2.53
N HIS A 373 -39.07 9.45 -3.03
CA HIS A 373 -39.30 9.00 -4.42
C HIS A 373 -38.38 9.31 -5.62
N MET A 374 -38.15 8.20 -6.34
CA MET A 374 -38.32 7.92 -7.79
C MET A 374 -37.36 8.49 -8.85
N HIS A 375 -36.91 7.53 -9.67
CA HIS A 375 -36.14 7.64 -10.91
C HIS A 375 -36.53 8.81 -11.83
N ASN A 376 -35.50 9.46 -12.37
CA ASN A 376 -35.53 9.93 -13.76
C ASN A 376 -34.10 9.98 -14.34
N GLU A 377 -33.93 9.36 -15.51
CA GLU A 377 -32.74 9.46 -16.36
C GLU A 377 -32.67 10.88 -16.97
N ALA A 378 -31.52 11.56 -16.79
CA ALA A 378 -31.01 12.71 -17.59
C ALA A 378 -30.06 13.64 -16.79
N ALA A 379 -29.55 13.23 -15.63
CA ALA A 379 -28.43 13.88 -14.95
C ALA A 379 -27.30 12.87 -14.75
N ALA A 380 -26.04 13.29 -14.78
CA ALA A 380 -24.95 12.43 -14.30
C ALA A 380 -25.35 11.89 -12.92
N PRO A 381 -25.32 10.56 -12.68
CA PRO A 381 -25.84 10.03 -11.43
C PRO A 381 -25.09 10.68 -10.27
N ALA A 382 -25.85 11.16 -9.29
CA ALA A 382 -25.29 11.65 -8.04
C ALA A 382 -24.37 10.56 -7.46
N LEU A 383 -23.27 10.97 -6.83
CA LEU A 383 -22.38 10.03 -6.16
C LEU A 383 -23.17 9.22 -5.12
N GLU A 384 -23.17 7.90 -5.27
CA GLU A 384 -23.90 6.99 -4.40
C GLU A 384 -22.99 6.48 -3.28
N PHE A 385 -23.53 6.37 -2.07
CA PHE A 385 -22.80 5.85 -0.92
C PHE A 385 -23.37 4.50 -0.48
N GLY A 386 -22.49 3.57 -0.12
CA GLY A 386 -22.83 2.29 0.47
C GLY A 386 -22.01 2.04 1.73
N LEU A 387 -22.49 1.15 2.59
CA LEU A 387 -21.75 0.69 3.76
C LEU A 387 -20.90 -0.52 3.36
N PHE A 388 -19.59 -0.43 3.54
CA PHE A 388 -18.69 -1.53 3.28
C PHE A 388 -18.22 -2.13 4.60
N TYR A 389 -18.55 -3.39 4.83
CA TYR A 389 -18.16 -4.08 6.05
C TYR A 389 -16.82 -4.76 5.88
N TRP A 390 -16.03 -4.61 6.92
CA TRP A 390 -14.78 -5.32 7.12
C TRP A 390 -14.72 -5.77 8.56
N ASN A 391 -14.01 -6.86 8.82
CA ASN A 391 -13.88 -7.36 10.17
C ASN A 391 -12.48 -7.90 10.42
N VAL A 392 -12.00 -7.68 11.63
CA VAL A 392 -10.92 -8.45 12.24
C VAL A 392 -11.54 -9.12 13.47
N ALA A 393 -11.95 -10.37 13.28
CA ALA A 393 -12.59 -11.19 14.31
C ALA A 393 -11.58 -11.53 15.40
N THR A 394 -11.78 -11.06 16.63
CA THR A 394 -11.02 -11.52 17.80
C THR A 394 -11.55 -12.87 18.29
N GLU A 395 -10.77 -13.67 19.02
CA GLU A 395 -11.31 -14.88 19.67
C GLU A 395 -12.47 -14.55 20.62
N GLU A 396 -12.45 -13.37 21.28
CA GLU A 396 -13.59 -12.89 22.07
C GLU A 396 -14.84 -12.65 21.21
N SER A 397 -14.67 -12.10 20.00
CA SER A 397 -15.79 -11.88 19.06
C SER A 397 -16.43 -13.19 18.59
N GLU A 398 -15.70 -14.32 18.63
CA GLU A 398 -16.25 -15.65 18.33
C GLU A 398 -17.22 -16.17 19.40
N TYR A 399 -17.15 -15.64 20.63
CA TYR A 399 -18.04 -16.02 21.73
C TYR A 399 -19.09 -14.95 22.06
N ASP A 400 -19.00 -13.76 21.46
CA ASP A 400 -20.01 -12.70 21.64
C ASP A 400 -21.37 -13.12 21.04
N ASN A 401 -22.44 -13.12 21.84
CA ASN A 401 -23.79 -13.44 21.36
C ASN A 401 -24.29 -12.46 20.30
N ASP A 402 -23.78 -11.21 20.31
CA ASP A 402 -24.18 -10.12 19.44
C ASP A 402 -23.14 -9.83 18.34
N LYS A 403 -22.25 -10.77 18.03
CA LYS A 403 -21.15 -10.58 17.06
C LYS A 403 -21.55 -10.08 15.65
N TYR A 404 -22.82 -10.28 15.26
CA TYR A 404 -23.38 -9.80 13.99
C TYR A 404 -24.25 -8.54 14.13
N LYS A 405 -24.49 -8.06 15.36
CA LYS A 405 -25.42 -6.97 15.66
C LYS A 405 -25.10 -5.71 14.87
N LEU A 406 -23.81 -5.33 14.77
CA LEU A 406 -23.40 -4.16 14.00
C LEU A 406 -23.80 -4.28 12.53
N LEU A 407 -23.55 -5.43 11.89
CA LEU A 407 -23.94 -5.66 10.49
C LEU A 407 -25.47 -5.62 10.32
N LEU A 408 -26.22 -6.23 11.24
CA LEU A 408 -27.68 -6.27 11.15
C LEU A 408 -28.30 -4.88 11.37
N ASP A 409 -27.88 -4.16 12.40
CA ASP A 409 -28.43 -2.86 12.76
C ASP A 409 -28.09 -1.79 11.73
N SER A 410 -26.86 -1.80 11.24
CA SER A 410 -26.43 -0.89 10.18
C SER A 410 -27.08 -1.19 8.84
N ALA A 411 -27.40 -2.45 8.52
CA ALA A 411 -28.14 -2.78 7.32
C ALA A 411 -29.58 -2.25 7.40
N ARG A 412 -30.25 -2.36 8.56
CA ARG A 412 -31.56 -1.72 8.78
C ARG A 412 -31.47 -0.20 8.67
N TYR A 413 -30.40 0.39 9.21
CA TYR A 413 -30.16 1.82 9.08
C TYR A 413 -29.99 2.23 7.62
N ALA A 414 -29.11 1.54 6.88
CA ALA A 414 -28.85 1.79 5.48
C ALA A 414 -30.12 1.70 4.62
N ASP A 415 -30.96 0.70 4.90
CA ASP A 415 -32.25 0.45 4.25
C ASP A 415 -33.23 1.64 4.35
N GLN A 416 -33.11 2.44 5.42
CA GLN A 416 -34.02 3.54 5.71
C GLN A 416 -33.44 4.93 5.39
N HIS A 417 -32.12 5.02 5.14
CA HIS A 417 -31.40 6.30 5.09
C HIS A 417 -30.69 6.58 3.75
N GLY A 418 -31.17 5.97 2.65
CA GLY A 418 -30.75 6.33 1.29
C GLY A 418 -29.36 5.82 0.89
N PHE A 419 -28.82 4.82 1.60
CA PHE A 419 -27.63 4.11 1.16
C PHE A 419 -27.97 3.21 -0.02
N ASN A 420 -27.08 3.17 -1.00
CA ASN A 420 -27.26 2.39 -2.22
C ASN A 420 -27.04 0.89 -1.98
N ALA A 421 -26.06 0.52 -1.15
CA ALA A 421 -25.76 -0.88 -0.88
C ALA A 421 -25.13 -1.12 0.50
N VAL A 422 -25.31 -2.34 1.01
CA VAL A 422 -24.49 -2.95 2.06
C VAL A 422 -23.59 -3.99 1.41
N TRP A 423 -22.28 -3.83 1.57
CA TRP A 423 -21.28 -4.77 1.09
C TRP A 423 -20.83 -5.67 2.23
N THR A 424 -21.10 -6.96 2.09
CA THR A 424 -20.71 -8.00 3.06
C THR A 424 -19.24 -8.35 2.90
N PRO A 425 -18.51 -8.65 3.99
CA PRO A 425 -17.07 -8.90 3.92
C PRO A 425 -16.72 -10.22 3.21
N GLU A 426 -15.48 -10.30 2.78
CA GLU A 426 -14.84 -11.51 2.22
C GLU A 426 -14.53 -12.53 3.33
N ARG A 427 -14.55 -13.83 3.00
CA ARG A 427 -14.04 -14.88 3.89
C ARG A 427 -12.53 -14.85 3.91
N HIS A 428 -11.93 -14.95 5.10
CA HIS A 428 -10.60 -15.55 5.24
C HIS A 428 -10.57 -16.55 6.41
N PHE A 429 -9.58 -17.44 6.41
CA PHE A 429 -9.34 -18.38 7.52
C PHE A 429 -8.52 -17.79 8.66
N ALA A 430 -8.02 -16.56 8.49
CA ALA A 430 -7.48 -15.75 9.58
C ALA A 430 -8.58 -14.89 10.22
N SER A 431 -8.29 -14.20 11.32
CA SER A 431 -9.23 -13.26 11.95
C SER A 431 -9.85 -12.25 11.01
N PHE A 432 -9.06 -11.81 10.05
CA PHE A 432 -9.50 -10.93 9.00
C PHE A 432 -10.66 -11.57 8.23
N GLY A 433 -11.88 -11.04 8.32
CA GLY A 433 -13.08 -11.64 7.73
C GLY A 433 -13.58 -12.93 8.43
N GLY A 434 -12.98 -13.35 9.55
CA GLY A 434 -13.22 -14.66 10.18
C GLY A 434 -14.67 -14.90 10.65
N LEU A 435 -15.37 -13.86 11.10
CA LEU A 435 -16.81 -13.97 11.44
C LEU A 435 -17.71 -14.15 10.21
N TYR A 436 -17.19 -14.01 9.00
CA TYR A 436 -18.00 -13.95 7.78
C TYR A 436 -17.56 -15.00 6.77
N PRO A 437 -17.74 -16.30 7.09
CA PRO A 437 -17.25 -17.39 6.27
C PRO A 437 -17.98 -17.49 4.92
N ASN A 438 -19.17 -16.92 4.74
CA ASN A 438 -19.82 -16.97 3.44
C ASN A 438 -20.65 -15.70 3.19
N PRO A 439 -20.27 -14.85 2.22
CA PRO A 439 -21.01 -13.63 1.94
C PRO A 439 -22.44 -13.90 1.46
N SER A 440 -22.74 -15.07 0.87
CA SER A 440 -24.11 -15.43 0.48
C SER A 440 -25.01 -15.68 1.69
N VAL A 441 -24.49 -16.33 2.74
CA VAL A 441 -25.22 -16.62 3.98
C VAL A 441 -25.56 -15.33 4.73
N THR A 442 -24.58 -14.44 4.88
CA THR A 442 -24.83 -13.15 5.55
C THR A 442 -25.76 -12.27 4.71
N SER A 443 -25.62 -12.28 3.39
CA SER A 443 -26.53 -11.54 2.50
C SER A 443 -27.94 -12.12 2.53
N ALA A 444 -28.12 -13.43 2.66
CA ALA A 444 -29.43 -14.06 2.85
C ALA A 444 -30.09 -13.58 4.15
N ALA A 445 -29.34 -13.51 5.25
CA ALA A 445 -29.85 -12.96 6.51
C ALA A 445 -30.28 -11.48 6.34
N LEU A 446 -29.43 -10.65 5.71
CA LEU A 446 -29.75 -9.26 5.43
C LEU A 446 -30.97 -9.09 4.51
N ALA A 447 -31.15 -9.97 3.54
CA ALA A 447 -32.29 -9.96 2.63
C ALA A 447 -33.62 -10.09 3.37
N THR A 448 -33.65 -10.83 4.48
CA THR A 448 -34.87 -11.02 5.28
C THR A 448 -35.23 -9.84 6.19
N ILE A 449 -34.27 -8.94 6.46
CA ILE A 449 -34.47 -7.79 7.37
C ILE A 449 -34.41 -6.42 6.66
N THR A 450 -34.20 -6.40 5.34
CA THR A 450 -34.11 -5.18 4.52
C THR A 450 -35.05 -5.25 3.32
N THR A 451 -35.49 -4.10 2.81
CA THR A 451 -36.48 -4.02 1.71
C THR A 451 -35.99 -3.25 0.50
N HIS A 452 -35.08 -2.30 0.67
CA HIS A 452 -34.69 -1.29 -0.32
C HIS A 452 -33.20 -1.33 -0.67
N VAL A 453 -32.31 -1.42 0.32
CA VAL A 453 -30.86 -1.36 0.09
C VAL A 453 -30.37 -2.55 -0.72
N ALA A 454 -29.44 -2.34 -1.67
CA ALA A 454 -28.83 -3.43 -2.40
C ALA A 454 -27.90 -4.25 -1.50
N LEU A 455 -27.81 -5.55 -1.77
CA LEU A 455 -26.97 -6.47 -1.01
C LEU A 455 -25.83 -6.95 -1.89
N ARG A 456 -24.60 -6.60 -1.52
CA ARG A 456 -23.43 -6.87 -2.35
C ARG A 456 -22.42 -7.73 -1.62
N ALA A 457 -21.78 -8.66 -2.33
CA ALA A 457 -20.55 -9.27 -1.83
C ALA A 457 -19.41 -8.27 -1.97
N GLY A 458 -18.72 -7.95 -0.88
CA GLY A 458 -17.48 -7.17 -0.88
C GLY A 458 -16.40 -7.84 -1.70
N SER A 459 -16.28 -9.17 -1.59
CA SER A 459 -15.60 -10.04 -2.57
C SER A 459 -15.98 -11.51 -2.34
N CYS A 460 -16.28 -12.21 -3.44
CA CYS A 460 -16.30 -13.66 -3.53
C CYS A 460 -14.95 -14.10 -4.11
N VAL A 461 -14.14 -14.84 -3.35
CA VAL A 461 -12.84 -15.34 -3.81
C VAL A 461 -13.05 -16.54 -4.72
N VAL A 462 -13.38 -16.27 -5.97
CA VAL A 462 -13.88 -17.30 -6.89
C VAL A 462 -12.93 -18.49 -7.07
N PRO A 463 -11.59 -18.31 -7.09
CA PRO A 463 -10.66 -19.44 -7.15
C PRO A 463 -10.81 -20.45 -6.00
N LEU A 464 -11.43 -20.10 -4.88
CA LEU A 464 -11.69 -21.00 -3.76
C LEU A 464 -13.04 -21.74 -3.87
N HIS A 465 -13.89 -21.37 -4.81
CA HIS A 465 -15.28 -21.80 -4.88
C HIS A 465 -15.61 -22.49 -6.20
N SER A 466 -16.78 -23.12 -6.26
CA SER A 466 -17.35 -23.61 -7.52
C SER A 466 -18.21 -22.49 -8.13
N PRO A 467 -18.05 -22.16 -9.43
CA PRO A 467 -18.91 -21.19 -10.10
C PRO A 467 -20.38 -21.63 -10.10
N ILE A 468 -20.64 -22.95 -10.08
CA ILE A 468 -21.99 -23.52 -9.91
C ILE A 468 -22.58 -23.07 -8.57
N ARG A 469 -21.81 -23.23 -7.50
CA ARG A 469 -22.24 -22.90 -6.14
C ARG A 469 -22.45 -21.41 -5.93
N ILE A 470 -21.57 -20.58 -6.49
CA ILE A 470 -21.75 -19.11 -6.45
C ILE A 470 -23.06 -18.73 -7.12
N ALA A 471 -23.30 -19.21 -8.34
CA ALA A 471 -24.51 -18.85 -9.09
C ALA A 471 -25.79 -19.38 -8.42
N GLU A 472 -25.76 -20.59 -7.86
CA GLU A 472 -26.89 -21.17 -7.13
C GLU A 472 -27.20 -20.43 -5.82
N GLU A 473 -26.20 -20.24 -4.97
CA GLU A 473 -26.38 -19.57 -3.66
C GLU A 473 -26.87 -18.14 -3.84
N TRP A 474 -26.25 -17.38 -4.75
CA TRP A 474 -26.66 -15.99 -4.99
C TRP A 474 -27.99 -15.86 -5.70
N SER A 475 -28.43 -16.86 -6.48
CA SER A 475 -29.80 -16.91 -7.01
C SER A 475 -30.83 -17.04 -5.87
N VAL A 476 -30.53 -17.82 -4.83
CA VAL A 476 -31.39 -17.88 -3.64
C VAL A 476 -31.45 -16.51 -2.95
N VAL A 477 -30.30 -15.86 -2.74
CA VAL A 477 -30.27 -14.51 -2.13
C VAL A 477 -31.03 -13.49 -3.00
N ASP A 478 -30.95 -13.60 -4.32
CA ASP A 478 -31.70 -12.74 -5.25
C ASP A 478 -33.21 -12.90 -5.07
N ASN A 479 -33.69 -14.15 -4.96
CA ASN A 479 -35.08 -14.44 -4.69
C ASN A 479 -35.54 -13.92 -3.32
N LEU A 480 -34.75 -14.14 -2.27
CA LEU A 480 -35.03 -13.64 -0.92
C LEU A 480 -35.07 -12.11 -0.86
N SER A 481 -34.15 -11.45 -1.58
CA SER A 481 -34.04 -10.00 -1.60
C SER A 481 -34.99 -9.32 -2.60
N ARG A 482 -35.68 -10.08 -3.46
CA ARG A 482 -36.53 -9.58 -4.55
C ARG A 482 -35.75 -8.79 -5.61
N GLY A 483 -34.62 -9.32 -6.06
CA GLY A 483 -33.87 -8.75 -7.18
C GLY A 483 -32.84 -7.69 -6.81
N ARG A 484 -32.32 -7.68 -5.57
CA ARG A 484 -31.46 -6.60 -5.04
C ARG A 484 -29.99 -7.00 -4.87
N VAL A 485 -29.56 -8.14 -5.41
CA VAL A 485 -28.18 -8.61 -5.18
C VAL A 485 -27.20 -8.15 -6.24
N GLY A 486 -25.94 -8.03 -5.83
CA GLY A 486 -24.79 -7.99 -6.72
C GLY A 486 -23.61 -8.71 -6.09
N ILE A 487 -22.63 -9.12 -6.89
CA ILE A 487 -21.42 -9.76 -6.36
C ILE A 487 -20.17 -9.06 -6.87
N SER A 488 -19.22 -8.80 -5.98
CA SER A 488 -17.84 -8.57 -6.39
C SER A 488 -17.07 -9.87 -6.36
N ILE A 489 -16.16 -10.07 -7.30
CA ILE A 489 -15.29 -11.24 -7.36
C ILE A 489 -13.82 -10.84 -7.22
N ALA A 490 -13.04 -11.68 -6.55
CA ALA A 490 -11.61 -11.47 -6.33
C ALA A 490 -10.82 -12.75 -6.64
N ALA A 491 -9.54 -12.57 -6.99
CA ALA A 491 -8.61 -13.68 -7.19
C ALA A 491 -8.20 -14.31 -5.85
N GLY A 492 -8.25 -13.53 -4.76
CA GLY A 492 -7.67 -13.91 -3.48
C GLY A 492 -6.20 -13.54 -3.43
N TRP A 493 -5.75 -13.12 -2.24
CA TRP A 493 -4.38 -12.64 -2.02
C TRP A 493 -3.71 -13.32 -0.81
N ALA A 494 -4.50 -13.87 0.11
CA ALA A 494 -4.01 -14.50 1.32
C ALA A 494 -3.77 -16.01 1.09
N PRO A 495 -2.52 -16.50 1.16
CA PRO A 495 -2.20 -17.91 0.93
C PRO A 495 -2.96 -18.91 1.80
N PRO A 496 -3.23 -18.65 3.11
CA PRO A 496 -3.99 -19.58 3.94
C PRO A 496 -5.38 -19.92 3.40
N ASP A 497 -6.01 -19.01 2.64
CA ASP A 497 -7.36 -19.25 2.13
C ASP A 497 -7.42 -20.31 1.04
N PHE A 498 -6.29 -20.51 0.36
CA PHE A 498 -6.13 -21.55 -0.64
C PHE A 498 -5.99 -22.94 -0.04
N ALA A 499 -6.13 -23.12 1.28
CA ALA A 499 -6.30 -24.44 1.89
C ALA A 499 -7.48 -25.25 1.28
N ILE A 500 -8.50 -24.58 0.72
CA ILE A 500 -9.64 -25.23 0.06
C ILE A 500 -9.25 -25.78 -1.32
N LYS A 501 -8.46 -25.02 -2.09
CA LYS A 501 -8.01 -25.36 -3.46
C LYS A 501 -6.59 -24.86 -3.70
N PRO A 502 -5.57 -25.52 -3.11
CA PRO A 502 -4.17 -25.04 -3.18
C PRO A 502 -3.67 -24.91 -4.62
N GLU A 503 -4.14 -25.79 -5.50
CA GLU A 503 -3.78 -25.85 -6.92
C GLU A 503 -4.14 -24.59 -7.71
N ASN A 504 -5.07 -23.78 -7.19
CA ASN A 504 -5.52 -22.57 -7.88
C ASN A 504 -4.69 -21.32 -7.55
N PHE A 505 -3.76 -21.38 -6.59
CA PHE A 505 -3.05 -20.18 -6.10
C PHE A 505 -2.23 -19.49 -7.20
N ASP A 506 -1.45 -20.25 -7.96
CA ASP A 506 -0.51 -19.70 -8.95
C ASP A 506 -1.23 -19.06 -10.16
N ASP A 507 -2.43 -19.54 -10.50
CA ASP A 507 -3.23 -19.06 -11.64
C ASP A 507 -4.56 -18.39 -11.22
N ALA A 508 -4.66 -17.99 -9.95
CA ALA A 508 -5.89 -17.52 -9.33
C ALA A 508 -6.58 -16.39 -10.12
N LYS A 509 -5.79 -15.52 -10.75
CA LYS A 509 -6.30 -14.39 -11.54
C LYS A 509 -7.01 -14.83 -12.82
N ASN A 510 -6.47 -15.80 -13.57
CA ASN A 510 -7.12 -16.28 -14.79
C ASN A 510 -8.36 -17.09 -14.44
N ILE A 511 -8.25 -17.97 -13.44
CA ILE A 511 -9.36 -18.74 -12.90
C ILE A 511 -10.51 -17.84 -12.45
N MET A 512 -10.21 -16.72 -11.78
CA MET A 512 -11.22 -15.72 -11.39
C MET A 512 -12.02 -15.21 -12.60
N PHE A 513 -11.35 -14.78 -13.67
CA PHE A 513 -12.03 -14.22 -14.86
C PHE A 513 -12.81 -15.29 -15.65
N GLU A 514 -12.26 -16.50 -15.80
CA GLU A 514 -12.96 -17.61 -16.46
C GLU A 514 -14.21 -18.02 -15.67
N SER A 515 -14.06 -18.16 -14.36
CA SER A 515 -15.16 -18.50 -13.48
C SER A 515 -16.21 -17.39 -13.40
N ALA A 516 -15.83 -16.12 -13.52
CA ALA A 516 -16.76 -14.99 -13.62
C ALA A 516 -17.74 -15.15 -14.78
N GLN A 517 -17.21 -15.48 -15.96
CA GLN A 517 -18.02 -15.70 -17.15
C GLN A 517 -18.92 -16.94 -16.99
N GLN A 518 -18.41 -18.00 -16.37
CA GLN A 518 -19.23 -19.18 -16.06
C GLN A 518 -20.39 -18.83 -15.11
N VAL A 519 -20.14 -18.05 -14.06
CA VAL A 519 -21.18 -17.57 -13.14
C VAL A 519 -22.24 -16.74 -13.89
N GLN A 520 -21.83 -15.79 -14.75
CA GLN A 520 -22.77 -14.99 -15.54
C GLN A 520 -23.63 -15.84 -16.49
N LYS A 521 -23.03 -16.82 -17.19
CA LYS A 521 -23.76 -17.73 -18.07
C LYS A 521 -24.77 -18.60 -17.30
N LEU A 522 -24.34 -19.18 -16.18
CA LEU A 522 -25.21 -19.95 -15.31
C LEU A 522 -26.37 -19.09 -14.78
N TRP A 523 -26.10 -17.86 -14.36
CA TRP A 523 -27.09 -16.89 -13.90
C TRP A 523 -28.17 -16.63 -14.94
N ARG A 524 -27.77 -16.33 -16.19
CA ARG A 524 -28.68 -16.07 -17.33
C ARG A 524 -29.57 -17.22 -17.72
N GLY A 525 -29.21 -18.43 -17.30
CA GLY A 525 -30.04 -19.58 -17.59
C GLY A 525 -29.35 -20.67 -18.39
N GLU A 526 -28.11 -20.44 -18.83
CA GLU A 526 -27.39 -21.30 -19.77
C GLU A 526 -27.00 -22.63 -19.12
N THR A 527 -26.80 -23.64 -19.97
CA THR A 527 -26.28 -24.94 -19.57
C THR A 527 -24.79 -24.99 -19.88
N LEU A 528 -23.96 -25.23 -18.88
CA LEU A 528 -22.50 -25.37 -19.04
C LEU A 528 -22.05 -26.80 -18.76
N GLU A 529 -20.87 -27.15 -19.26
CA GLU A 529 -20.26 -28.44 -19.06
C GLU A 529 -19.13 -28.37 -18.02
N PHE A 530 -19.14 -29.30 -17.06
CA PHE A 530 -18.16 -29.40 -15.98
C PHE A 530 -17.60 -30.82 -15.86
N PRO A 531 -16.36 -31.00 -15.38
CA PRO A 531 -15.82 -32.33 -15.11
C PRO A 531 -16.64 -33.07 -14.05
N GLY A 532 -16.90 -34.36 -14.29
CA GLY A 532 -17.55 -35.27 -13.37
C GLY A 532 -16.91 -36.66 -13.39
N PRO A 533 -17.33 -37.57 -12.49
CA PRO A 533 -16.69 -38.88 -12.31
C PRO A 533 -16.69 -39.76 -13.56
N ASN A 534 -17.65 -39.55 -14.49
CA ASN A 534 -17.80 -40.34 -15.72
C ASN A 534 -17.68 -39.47 -16.99
N GLY A 535 -16.98 -38.33 -16.93
CA GLY A 535 -16.83 -37.40 -18.04
C GLY A 535 -17.53 -36.05 -17.80
N SER A 536 -17.93 -35.38 -18.87
CA SER A 536 -18.54 -34.05 -18.81
C SER A 536 -20.00 -34.10 -18.32
N ILE A 537 -20.34 -33.27 -17.34
CA ILE A 537 -21.69 -33.10 -16.78
C ILE A 537 -22.25 -31.76 -17.21
N LYS A 538 -23.46 -31.78 -17.78
CA LYS A 538 -24.23 -30.58 -18.11
C LYS A 538 -24.94 -30.05 -16.86
N VAL A 539 -24.62 -28.82 -16.48
CA VAL A 539 -25.13 -28.15 -15.28
C VAL A 539 -25.88 -26.89 -15.66
N ARG A 540 -27.00 -26.66 -14.98
CA ARG A 540 -27.85 -25.48 -15.05
C ARG A 540 -28.32 -25.15 -13.63
N THR A 541 -28.31 -23.88 -13.24
CA THR A 541 -28.61 -23.46 -11.86
C THR A 541 -30.10 -23.38 -11.55
N LEU A 542 -30.50 -23.80 -10.35
CA LEU A 542 -31.85 -23.65 -9.78
C LEU A 542 -31.73 -23.28 -8.27
N PRO A 543 -32.58 -22.39 -7.72
CA PRO A 543 -33.66 -21.65 -8.39
C PRO A 543 -33.11 -20.67 -9.43
N ARG A 544 -33.99 -20.12 -10.27
CA ARG A 544 -33.61 -19.05 -11.20
C ARG A 544 -33.64 -17.71 -10.49
N PRO A 545 -32.67 -16.82 -10.77
CA PRO A 545 -32.70 -15.47 -10.21
C PRO A 545 -33.90 -14.68 -10.79
N ILE A 546 -34.32 -13.66 -10.06
CA ILE A 546 -35.28 -12.66 -10.50
C ILE A 546 -34.60 -11.71 -11.50
N GLN A 547 -33.35 -11.33 -11.25
CA GLN A 547 -32.59 -10.49 -12.17
C GLN A 547 -32.10 -11.29 -13.38
N ASN A 548 -32.36 -10.78 -14.59
CA ASN A 548 -31.94 -11.44 -15.84
C ASN A 548 -30.41 -11.47 -16.02
N GLU A 549 -29.73 -10.44 -15.52
CA GLU A 549 -28.27 -10.35 -15.49
C GLU A 549 -27.82 -10.13 -14.06
N LEU A 550 -26.64 -10.66 -13.74
CA LEU A 550 -26.02 -10.47 -12.42
C LEU A 550 -25.25 -9.14 -12.41
N PRO A 551 -25.58 -8.19 -11.52
CA PRO A 551 -24.69 -7.08 -11.23
C PRO A 551 -23.36 -7.62 -10.67
N LEU A 552 -22.32 -7.60 -11.49
CA LEU A 552 -21.02 -8.19 -11.21
C LEU A 552 -19.94 -7.11 -11.13
N TRP A 553 -19.08 -7.17 -10.11
CA TRP A 553 -17.88 -6.36 -9.97
C TRP A 553 -16.64 -7.23 -9.99
N VAL A 554 -15.54 -6.71 -10.53
CA VAL A 554 -14.19 -7.27 -10.34
C VAL A 554 -13.48 -6.41 -9.30
N THR A 555 -13.07 -7.04 -8.20
CA THR A 555 -12.23 -6.42 -7.18
C THR A 555 -10.80 -6.33 -7.68
N THR A 556 -10.31 -5.12 -7.90
CA THR A 556 -8.93 -4.93 -8.38
C THR A 556 -8.35 -3.56 -8.00
N ALA A 557 -7.09 -3.58 -7.56
CA ALA A 557 -6.27 -2.40 -7.29
C ALA A 557 -4.93 -2.43 -8.04
N GLY A 558 -4.62 -3.57 -8.66
CA GLY A 558 -3.32 -3.85 -9.26
C GLY A 558 -3.14 -3.25 -10.66
N ASN A 559 -2.68 -4.07 -11.59
CA ASN A 559 -2.32 -3.65 -12.94
C ASN A 559 -3.52 -3.20 -13.79
N ILE A 560 -3.24 -2.37 -14.80
CA ILE A 560 -4.24 -1.85 -15.75
C ILE A 560 -4.96 -2.96 -16.54
N ASP A 561 -4.34 -4.12 -16.70
CA ASP A 561 -4.91 -5.22 -17.47
C ASP A 561 -6.13 -5.85 -16.78
N SER A 562 -6.15 -5.89 -15.44
CA SER A 562 -7.36 -6.29 -14.70
C SER A 562 -8.55 -5.37 -14.99
N PHE A 563 -8.31 -4.06 -15.05
CA PHE A 563 -9.33 -3.07 -15.37
C PHE A 563 -9.84 -3.26 -16.81
N LYS A 564 -8.95 -3.50 -17.77
CA LYS A 564 -9.34 -3.79 -19.16
C LYS A 564 -10.18 -5.07 -19.25
N ARG A 565 -9.72 -6.17 -18.64
CA ARG A 565 -10.44 -7.46 -18.64
C ARG A 565 -11.82 -7.36 -18.00
N ALA A 566 -11.97 -6.59 -16.92
CA ALA A 566 -13.28 -6.31 -16.34
C ALA A 566 -14.22 -5.62 -17.35
N GLY A 567 -13.70 -4.63 -18.07
CA GLY A 567 -14.42 -3.95 -19.15
C GLY A 567 -14.80 -4.89 -20.30
N GLU A 568 -13.90 -5.79 -20.71
CA GLU A 568 -14.14 -6.76 -21.78
C GLU A 568 -15.30 -7.71 -21.45
N ILE A 569 -15.42 -8.17 -20.20
CA ILE A 569 -16.49 -9.10 -19.77
C ILE A 569 -17.77 -8.41 -19.30
N GLY A 570 -17.83 -7.07 -19.35
CA GLY A 570 -19.00 -6.29 -18.92
C GLY A 570 -19.20 -6.30 -17.40
N ALA A 571 -18.12 -6.45 -16.62
CA ALA A 571 -18.17 -6.39 -15.16
C ALA A 571 -17.80 -4.99 -14.66
N ASN A 572 -18.50 -4.50 -13.65
CA ASN A 572 -18.16 -3.29 -12.92
C ASN A 572 -16.80 -3.44 -12.21
N VAL A 573 -16.27 -2.35 -11.64
CA VAL A 573 -14.98 -2.39 -10.92
C VAL A 573 -15.17 -1.96 -9.47
N LEU A 574 -14.67 -2.77 -8.54
CA LEU A 574 -14.49 -2.41 -7.14
C LEU A 574 -12.98 -2.20 -6.88
N THR A 575 -12.60 -1.02 -6.39
CA THR A 575 -11.19 -0.65 -6.15
C THR A 575 -11.03 0.16 -4.87
N HIS A 576 -9.82 0.59 -4.54
CA HIS A 576 -9.51 1.41 -3.35
C HIS A 576 -8.39 2.41 -3.62
N LEU A 577 -8.15 3.33 -2.68
CA LEU A 577 -7.03 4.29 -2.74
C LEU A 577 -5.81 3.87 -1.90
N LEU A 578 -5.87 2.77 -1.15
CA LEU A 578 -4.69 2.26 -0.43
C LEU A 578 -3.56 1.94 -1.44
N GLY A 579 -2.40 2.57 -1.27
CA GLY A 579 -1.23 2.39 -2.14
C GLY A 579 -1.39 2.87 -3.59
N GLN A 580 -2.39 3.71 -3.88
CA GLN A 580 -2.65 4.25 -5.22
C GLN A 580 -3.05 5.73 -5.15
N THR A 581 -2.54 6.54 -6.08
CA THR A 581 -2.99 7.93 -6.27
C THR A 581 -4.31 8.00 -7.02
N ILE A 582 -5.04 9.11 -6.89
CA ILE A 582 -6.29 9.34 -7.63
C ILE A 582 -6.02 9.33 -9.14
N GLU A 583 -4.88 9.87 -9.57
CA GLU A 583 -4.44 9.97 -10.96
C GLU A 583 -4.18 8.58 -11.55
N GLU A 584 -3.51 7.69 -10.80
CA GLU A 584 -3.30 6.30 -11.22
C GLU A 584 -4.63 5.56 -11.39
N VAL A 585 -5.55 5.71 -10.44
CA VAL A 585 -6.89 5.10 -10.54
C VAL A 585 -7.65 5.69 -11.73
N ALA A 586 -7.58 7.01 -11.96
CA ALA A 586 -8.22 7.65 -13.10
C ALA A 586 -7.72 7.10 -14.44
N GLY A 587 -6.41 6.87 -14.57
CA GLY A 587 -5.80 6.23 -15.74
C GLY A 587 -6.31 4.81 -15.97
N LYS A 588 -6.42 4.00 -14.91
CA LYS A 588 -6.96 2.63 -14.97
C LYS A 588 -8.45 2.62 -15.32
N VAL A 589 -9.24 3.53 -14.74
CA VAL A 589 -10.67 3.71 -15.05
C VAL A 589 -10.87 4.11 -16.51
N LYS A 590 -10.00 4.95 -17.07
CA LYS A 590 -10.05 5.29 -18.51
C LYS A 590 -9.89 4.04 -19.38
N ALA A 591 -8.85 3.23 -19.12
CA ALA A 591 -8.61 2.00 -19.87
C ALA A 591 -9.74 0.98 -19.72
N TYR A 592 -10.34 0.87 -18.53
CA TYR A 592 -11.56 0.08 -18.30
C TYR A 592 -12.73 0.53 -19.19
N ARG A 593 -13.01 1.84 -19.25
CA ARG A 593 -14.12 2.38 -20.05
C ARG A 593 -13.90 2.22 -21.56
N GLU A 594 -12.66 2.36 -22.02
CA GLU A 594 -12.30 2.09 -23.41
C GLU A 594 -12.54 0.62 -23.76
N ALA A 595 -12.13 -0.31 -22.89
CA ALA A 595 -12.37 -1.74 -23.06
C ALA A 595 -13.87 -2.09 -23.03
N TRP A 596 -14.63 -1.48 -22.11
CA TRP A 596 -16.09 -1.62 -21.99
C TRP A 596 -16.81 -1.21 -23.28
N GLN A 597 -16.48 -0.03 -23.83
CA GLN A 597 -17.05 0.47 -25.07
C GLN A 597 -16.65 -0.40 -26.27
N LYS A 598 -15.39 -0.81 -26.35
CA LYS A 598 -14.89 -1.66 -27.44
C LYS A 598 -15.59 -3.03 -27.47
N ALA A 599 -15.94 -3.58 -26.30
CA ALA A 599 -16.67 -4.83 -26.19
C ALA A 599 -18.19 -4.70 -26.47
N GLY A 600 -18.69 -3.47 -26.69
CA GLY A 600 -20.08 -3.22 -27.07
C GLY A 600 -21.07 -3.22 -25.91
N HIS A 601 -20.60 -3.13 -24.67
CA HIS A 601 -21.47 -3.09 -23.49
C HIS A 601 -22.19 -1.74 -23.37
N GLY A 602 -23.46 -1.75 -22.98
CA GLY A 602 -24.24 -0.53 -22.77
C GLY A 602 -23.74 0.30 -21.59
N GLY A 603 -23.99 1.62 -21.61
CA GLY A 603 -23.57 2.53 -20.55
C GLY A 603 -22.04 2.71 -20.45
N ARG A 604 -21.53 2.95 -19.23
CA ARG A 604 -20.09 3.18 -18.96
C ARG A 604 -19.51 2.29 -17.86
N GLY A 605 -20.31 1.34 -17.38
CA GLY A 605 -20.08 0.55 -16.18
C GLY A 605 -19.90 1.39 -14.90
N VAL A 606 -19.96 0.71 -13.75
CA VAL A 606 -19.86 1.33 -12.42
C VAL A 606 -18.44 1.19 -11.88
N ILE A 607 -17.91 2.27 -11.30
CA ILE A 607 -16.69 2.25 -10.51
C ILE A 607 -17.10 2.47 -9.06
N THR A 608 -16.81 1.50 -8.20
CA THR A 608 -16.97 1.60 -6.75
C THR A 608 -15.58 1.75 -6.12
N VAL A 609 -15.38 2.80 -5.34
CA VAL A 609 -14.12 3.07 -4.63
C VAL A 609 -14.35 2.88 -3.14
N MET A 610 -13.61 1.97 -2.52
CA MET A 610 -13.58 1.78 -1.07
C MET A 610 -12.75 2.88 -0.44
N LEU A 611 -13.36 3.59 0.52
CA LEU A 611 -12.76 4.68 1.27
C LEU A 611 -12.77 4.31 2.75
N HIS A 612 -11.61 4.43 3.39
CA HIS A 612 -11.52 4.37 4.85
C HIS A 612 -11.86 5.75 5.39
N THR A 613 -12.79 5.81 6.34
CA THR A 613 -13.24 7.05 6.96
C THR A 613 -13.06 6.95 8.46
N PHE A 614 -12.49 7.99 9.05
CA PHE A 614 -12.59 8.22 10.49
C PHE A 614 -13.90 8.93 10.78
N ALA A 615 -14.70 8.37 11.69
CA ALA A 615 -15.92 8.99 12.17
C ALA A 615 -15.69 9.48 13.60
N GLY A 616 -16.04 10.73 13.87
CA GLY A 616 -16.00 11.35 15.19
C GLY A 616 -17.11 12.37 15.33
N GLN A 617 -17.34 12.82 16.55
CA GLN A 617 -18.40 13.79 16.87
C GLN A 617 -18.04 15.21 16.42
N ASP A 618 -16.75 15.51 16.26
CA ASP A 618 -16.23 16.83 15.90
C ASP A 618 -15.26 16.74 14.72
N GLN A 619 -15.45 17.59 13.71
CA GLN A 619 -14.64 17.58 12.49
C GLN A 619 -13.18 17.99 12.76
N GLN A 620 -12.93 18.96 13.65
CA GLN A 620 -11.57 19.39 13.95
C GLN A 620 -10.80 18.32 14.71
N GLN A 621 -11.46 17.62 15.63
CA GLN A 621 -10.90 16.47 16.32
C GLN A 621 -10.56 15.34 15.35
N VAL A 622 -11.47 15.01 14.42
CA VAL A 622 -11.22 13.99 13.38
C VAL A 622 -10.07 14.42 12.47
N GLU A 623 -10.03 15.66 12.02
CA GLU A 623 -8.93 16.17 11.19
C GLU A 623 -7.60 16.21 11.95
N GLY A 624 -7.62 16.48 13.26
CA GLY A 624 -6.45 16.37 14.13
C GLY A 624 -5.93 14.94 14.18
N LEU A 625 -6.78 13.99 14.55
CA LEU A 625 -6.46 12.56 14.63
C LEU A 625 -5.96 11.99 13.30
N VAL A 626 -6.58 12.36 12.17
CA VAL A 626 -6.18 11.88 10.84
C VAL A 626 -4.82 12.45 10.40
N ARG A 627 -4.40 13.60 10.94
CA ARG A 627 -3.10 14.21 10.64
C ARG A 627 -1.99 13.75 11.57
N GLU A 628 -2.32 13.05 12.65
CA GLU A 628 -1.34 12.37 13.47
C GLU A 628 -0.69 11.22 12.67
N PRO A 629 0.60 10.93 12.90
CA PRO A 629 1.22 9.73 12.32
C PRO A 629 0.45 8.48 12.77
N MET A 630 0.13 7.59 11.82
CA MET A 630 -0.54 6.31 12.07
C MET A 630 0.25 5.40 13.02
#